data_AF-I1LN78-F1
#
_entry.id   AF-I1LN78-F1
#
_cell.length_a   1.000
_cell.length_b   1.000
_cell.length_c   1.000
_cell.angle_alpha   90.00
_cell.angle_beta   90.00
_cell.angle_gamma   90.00
#
_symmetry.space_group_name_H-M   'P 1'
#
loop_
_entity.id
_entity.type
_entity.pdbx_description
1 polymer ?
#
loop_
_entity_poly.entity_id
_entity_poly.type
_entity_poly.pdbx_seq_one_letter_code
_entity_poly.pdbx_strand_id
1 'polypeptide(L)'
;MGPMLLSQLATGLSVLAGAVLVKSVMDQKPMAGPFTRCPTCNGTGRVTCLCSRWSDGDVGCSTCSGSGRMACSSCGGSGTGRPLPAKIAIRPPNRPIN
;
A
#
# COMPACT_ATOMS: atom_id res chain seq x y z
N MET A 1 47.98 -5.25 -23.91
CA MET A 1 46.63 -4.99 -23.39
C MET A 1 46.02 -6.32 -22.95
N GLY A 2 46.36 -6.71 -21.72
CA GLY A 2 46.10 -8.05 -21.17
C GLY A 2 44.86 -8.12 -20.27
N PRO A 3 44.68 -9.22 -19.53
CA PRO A 3 43.42 -9.84 -19.07
C PRO A 3 42.49 -9.01 -18.16
N MET A 4 42.84 -7.76 -17.87
CA MET A 4 42.07 -6.82 -17.03
C MET A 4 40.75 -6.35 -17.67
N LEU A 5 40.61 -6.41 -19.00
CA LEU A 5 39.35 -6.06 -19.67
C LEU A 5 38.31 -7.19 -19.60
N LEU A 6 38.77 -8.46 -19.58
CA LEU A 6 37.90 -9.64 -19.49
C LEU A 6 37.32 -9.83 -18.08
N SER A 7 38.11 -9.55 -17.03
CA SER A 7 37.65 -9.65 -15.64
C SER A 7 36.58 -8.61 -15.28
N GLN A 8 36.66 -7.40 -15.85
CA GLN A 8 35.68 -6.33 -15.59
C GLN A 8 34.33 -6.58 -16.26
N LEU A 9 34.31 -7.22 -17.43
CA LEU A 9 33.07 -7.63 -18.10
C LEU A 9 32.40 -8.82 -17.37
N ALA A 10 33.21 -9.76 -16.87
CA ALA A 10 32.71 -10.92 -16.14
C ALA A 10 32.03 -10.55 -14.81
N THR A 11 32.56 -9.56 -14.08
CA THR A 11 31.93 -9.08 -12.83
C THR A 11 30.69 -8.23 -13.09
N GLY A 12 30.61 -7.51 -14.21
CA GLY A 12 29.40 -6.75 -14.56
C GLY A 12 28.20 -7.65 -14.87
N LEU A 13 28.41 -8.74 -15.61
CA LEU A 13 27.33 -9.65 -16.03
C LEU A 13 26.76 -10.47 -14.86
N SER A 14 27.59 -10.88 -13.89
CA SER A 14 27.14 -11.66 -12.75
C SER A 14 26.24 -10.85 -11.79
N VAL A 15 26.55 -9.57 -11.58
CA VAL A 15 25.72 -8.66 -10.77
C VAL A 15 24.37 -8.40 -11.43
N LEU A 16 24.35 -8.21 -12.76
CA LEU A 16 23.10 -8.05 -13.51
C LEU A 16 22.22 -9.31 -13.44
N ALA A 17 22.80 -10.49 -13.61
CA ALA A 17 22.07 -11.76 -13.48
C ALA A 17 21.49 -11.93 -12.07
N GLY A 18 22.27 -11.61 -11.02
CA GLY A 18 21.79 -11.63 -9.64
C GLY A 18 20.64 -10.65 -9.40
N ALA A 19 20.73 -9.42 -9.90
CA ALA A 19 19.69 -8.41 -9.75
C ALA A 19 18.38 -8.82 -10.44
N VAL A 20 18.45 -9.42 -11.63
CA VAL A 20 17.27 -9.93 -12.34
C VAL A 20 16.60 -11.07 -11.56
N LEU A 21 17.38 -11.99 -11.01
CA LEU A 21 16.84 -13.09 -10.18
C LEU A 21 16.15 -12.58 -8.92
N VAL A 22 16.75 -11.65 -8.19
CA VAL A 22 16.15 -11.05 -6.99
C VAL A 22 14.85 -10.32 -7.35
N LYS A 23 14.83 -9.58 -8.46
CA LYS A 23 13.64 -8.89 -8.94
C LYS A 23 12.51 -9.85 -9.30
N SER A 24 12.81 -10.98 -9.95
CA SER A 24 11.82 -12.02 -10.27
C SER A 24 11.22 -12.66 -9.01
N VAL A 25 12.01 -12.88 -7.96
CA VAL A 25 11.50 -13.43 -6.68
C VAL A 25 10.57 -12.45 -5.97
N MET A 26 10.89 -11.16 -5.97
CA MET A 26 10.05 -10.13 -5.36
C MET A 26 8.72 -9.94 -6.10
N ASP A 27 8.72 -10.10 -7.42
CA ASP A 27 7.51 -10.01 -8.25
C ASP A 27 6.59 -11.24 -8.06
N GLN A 28 7.18 -12.44 -7.92
CA GLN A 28 6.43 -13.68 -7.77
C GLN A 28 5.83 -13.87 -6.36
N LYS A 29 6.47 -13.30 -5.33
CA LYS A 29 5.99 -13.27 -3.95
C LYS A 29 6.02 -11.82 -3.48
N PRO A 30 5.03 -11.00 -3.86
CA PRO A 30 4.85 -9.74 -3.18
C PRO A 30 4.71 -10.09 -1.70
N MET A 31 5.56 -9.50 -0.84
CA MET A 31 5.59 -9.73 0.63
C MET A 31 4.32 -9.24 1.34
N ALA A 32 3.28 -9.05 0.55
CA ALA A 32 1.98 -8.52 0.80
C ALA A 32 1.06 -9.20 -0.21
N GLY A 33 0.05 -9.95 0.24
CA GLY A 33 -1.00 -10.45 -0.65
C GLY A 33 -1.66 -9.31 -1.43
N PRO A 34 -2.50 -9.58 -2.45
CA PRO A 34 -3.22 -8.55 -3.17
C PRO A 34 -3.97 -7.67 -2.16
N PHE A 35 -3.40 -6.51 -1.86
CA PHE A 35 -4.01 -5.62 -0.90
C PHE A 35 -5.30 -5.15 -1.54
N THR A 36 -6.43 -5.56 -0.98
CA THR A 36 -7.73 -5.09 -1.44
C THR A 36 -7.68 -3.57 -1.44
N ARG A 37 -8.12 -2.93 -2.53
CA ARG A 37 -8.20 -1.48 -2.57
C ARG A 37 -9.00 -1.01 -1.38
N CYS A 38 -8.57 0.09 -0.75
CA CYS A 38 -9.33 0.68 0.33
C CYS A 38 -10.74 1.01 -0.22
N PRO A 39 -11.83 0.46 0.35
CA PRO A 39 -13.17 0.64 -0.19
C PRO A 39 -13.60 2.12 -0.13
N THR A 40 -13.05 2.89 0.80
CA THR A 40 -13.38 4.31 0.98
C THR A 40 -12.77 5.21 -0.10
N CYS A 41 -11.53 4.96 -0.54
CA CYS A 41 -10.85 5.81 -1.53
C CYS A 41 -10.58 5.10 -2.86
N ASN A 42 -11.06 3.87 -3.02
CA ASN A 42 -10.90 3.01 -4.20
C ASN A 42 -9.45 2.95 -4.73
N GLY A 43 -8.46 2.90 -3.83
CA GLY A 43 -7.04 2.84 -4.21
C GLY A 43 -6.32 4.19 -4.30
N THR A 44 -7.03 5.32 -4.32
CA THR A 44 -6.40 6.64 -4.54
C THR A 44 -5.62 7.18 -3.35
N GLY A 45 -5.86 6.65 -2.14
CA GLY A 45 -5.26 7.15 -0.90
C GLY A 45 -5.78 8.51 -0.44
N ARG A 46 -6.61 9.20 -1.24
CA ARG A 46 -7.11 10.55 -0.92
C ARG A 46 -8.62 10.66 -1.08
N VAL A 47 -9.24 11.37 -0.16
CA VAL A 47 -10.67 11.71 -0.18
C VAL A 47 -10.84 13.22 -0.22
N THR A 48 -12.04 13.70 -0.54
CA THR A 48 -12.38 15.12 -0.42
C THR A 48 -12.15 15.58 1.01
N CYS A 49 -11.57 16.76 1.16
CA CYS A 49 -11.33 17.31 2.49
C CYS A 49 -12.66 17.65 3.15
N LEU A 50 -12.73 17.42 4.46
CA LEU A 50 -13.92 17.75 5.22
C LEU A 50 -14.28 19.24 5.11
N CYS A 51 -13.30 20.16 4.99
CA CYS A 51 -13.55 21.60 4.84
C CYS A 51 -14.52 21.94 3.72
N SER A 52 -14.48 21.20 2.61
CA SER A 52 -15.36 21.44 1.47
C SER A 52 -16.84 21.16 1.77
N ARG A 53 -17.18 20.56 2.93
CA ARG A 53 -18.56 20.30 3.35
C ARG A 53 -19.16 21.33 4.31
N TRP A 54 -18.33 22.03 5.07
CA TRP A 54 -18.77 22.97 6.13
C TRP A 54 -18.28 24.39 5.91
N SER A 55 -17.49 24.60 4.87
CA SER A 55 -17.07 25.93 4.44
C SER A 55 -18.05 26.44 3.38
N ASP A 56 -18.41 27.72 3.45
CA ASP A 56 -19.33 28.41 2.54
C ASP A 56 -18.69 28.71 1.17
N GLY A 57 -18.05 27.69 0.58
CA GLY A 57 -17.33 27.78 -0.69
C GLY A 57 -15.81 27.87 -0.54
N ASP A 58 -15.27 28.17 0.64
CA ASP A 58 -13.82 28.29 0.81
C ASP A 58 -13.15 26.93 1.01
N VAL A 59 -12.18 26.61 0.15
CA VAL A 59 -11.35 25.41 0.29
C VAL A 59 -9.98 25.83 0.79
N GLY A 60 -9.67 25.53 2.06
CA GLY A 60 -8.43 26.08 2.63
C GLY A 60 -8.11 25.76 4.09
N CYS A 61 -8.56 24.64 4.65
CA CYS A 61 -8.15 24.30 6.01
C CYS A 61 -6.70 23.78 6.07
N SER A 62 -6.11 23.80 7.26
CA SER A 62 -4.76 23.27 7.51
C SER A 62 -4.61 21.80 7.10
N THR A 63 -5.69 21.02 7.11
CA THR A 63 -5.66 19.60 6.70
C THR A 63 -5.45 19.41 5.21
N CYS A 64 -5.99 20.29 4.35
CA CYS A 64 -5.84 20.17 2.90
C CYS A 64 -4.83 21.15 2.31
N SER A 65 -4.39 22.16 3.07
CA SER A 65 -3.52 23.24 2.59
C SER A 65 -3.99 23.84 1.27
N GLY A 66 -5.31 24.06 1.15
CA GLY A 66 -5.94 24.61 -0.07
C GLY A 66 -6.21 23.60 -1.20
N SER A 67 -5.72 22.36 -1.12
CA SER A 67 -5.89 21.38 -2.20
C SER A 67 -7.29 20.76 -2.32
N GLY A 68 -8.13 20.93 -1.29
CA GLY A 68 -9.44 20.27 -1.20
C GLY A 68 -9.39 18.75 -1.03
N ARG A 69 -8.21 18.16 -0.82
CA ARG A 69 -8.05 16.71 -0.61
C ARG A 69 -7.32 16.43 0.71
N MET A 70 -7.77 15.41 1.41
CA MET A 70 -7.10 14.89 2.61
C MET A 70 -6.74 13.41 2.44
N ALA A 71 -5.79 12.92 3.24
CA ALA A 71 -5.49 11.50 3.29
C ALA A 71 -6.74 10.70 3.71
N CYS A 72 -6.97 9.56 3.07
CA CYS A 72 -8.08 8.68 3.44
C CYS A 72 -7.81 8.09 4.82
N SER A 73 -8.66 8.42 5.79
CA SER A 73 -8.53 7.92 7.18
C SER A 73 -8.61 6.41 7.28
N SER A 74 -9.44 5.76 6.45
CA SER A 74 -9.60 4.30 6.44
C SER A 74 -8.33 3.53 6.08
N CYS A 75 -7.47 4.09 5.21
CA CYS A 75 -6.19 3.46 4.84
C CYS A 75 -4.95 4.25 5.30
N GLY A 76 -5.13 5.37 6.00
CA GLY A 76 -4.04 6.28 6.35
C GLY A 76 -3.30 6.86 5.13
N GLY A 77 -3.92 6.87 3.96
CA GLY A 77 -3.31 7.37 2.72
C GLY A 77 -2.62 6.32 1.85
N SER A 78 -2.53 5.05 2.25
CA SER A 78 -1.84 4.02 1.46
C SER A 78 -2.57 3.60 0.18
N GLY A 79 -3.87 3.89 0.07
CA GLY A 79 -4.74 3.37 -1.00
C GLY A 79 -5.13 1.90 -0.82
N THR A 80 -4.46 1.17 0.07
CA THR A 80 -4.69 -0.24 0.38
C THR A 80 -5.55 -0.40 1.63
N GLY A 81 -6.55 -1.27 1.59
CA GLY A 81 -7.29 -1.68 2.78
C GLY A 81 -6.34 -2.44 3.70
N ARG A 82 -6.22 -2.01 4.95
CA ARG A 82 -5.52 -2.80 5.97
C ARG A 82 -6.48 -3.89 6.46
N PRO A 83 -6.22 -5.19 6.22
CA PRO A 83 -6.95 -6.21 6.95
C PRO A 83 -6.62 -6.03 8.43
N LEU A 84 -7.59 -5.59 9.22
CA LEU A 84 -7.49 -5.57 10.67
C LEU A 84 -7.81 -6.98 11.14
N PRO A 85 -6.86 -7.75 11.68
CA PRO A 85 -7.17 -9.06 12.25
C PRO A 85 -7.97 -8.84 13.54
N ALA A 86 -9.29 -8.74 13.43
CA ALA A 86 -10.18 -8.77 14.58
C ALA A 86 -10.43 -10.25 14.93
N LYS A 87 -9.94 -10.68 16.09
CA LYS A 87 -10.38 -11.95 16.67
C LYS A 87 -11.71 -11.68 17.39
N ILE A 88 -12.81 -12.09 16.78
CA ILE A 88 -14.12 -12.01 17.41
C ILE A 88 -14.29 -13.28 18.25
N ALA A 89 -14.33 -13.14 19.57
CA ALA A 89 -14.68 -14.25 20.44
C ALA A 89 -16.20 -14.47 20.39
N ILE A 90 -16.64 -15.45 19.60
CA ILE A 90 -18.05 -15.82 19.53
C ILE A 90 -18.33 -16.81 20.66
N ARG A 91 -19.14 -16.41 21.65
CA ARG A 91 -19.63 -17.35 22.65
C ARG A 91 -20.69 -18.25 21.99
N PRO A 92 -20.58 -19.59 22.07
CA PRO A 92 -21.61 -20.47 21.53
C PRO A 92 -22.95 -20.18 22.22
N PRO A 93 -24.07 -20.17 21.48
CA PRO A 93 -25.37 -19.98 22.08
C PRO A 93 -25.65 -21.15 23.04
N ASN A 94 -25.85 -20.83 24.32
CA ASN A 94 -26.28 -21.79 25.33
C ASN A 94 -27.78 -22.05 25.15
N ARG A 95 -28.15 -22.89 24.18
CA ARG A 95 -29.54 -23.34 24.03
C ARG A 95 -29.59 -24.85 23.88
N PRO A 96 -30.06 -25.61 24.89
CA PRO A 96 -30.41 -27.00 24.69
C PRO A 96 -31.58 -27.04 23.70
N ILE A 97 -31.34 -27.71 22.57
CA ILE A 97 -32.41 -28.15 21.67
C ILE A 97 -32.98 -29.40 22.35
N ASN A 98 -34.09 -29.23 23.06
CA ASN A 98 -34.94 -30.34 23.49
C ASN A 98 -36.25 -30.24 22.70
#